data_AF-A0A659S0S8-F1
#
_entry.id   AF-A0A659S0S8-F1
#
_cell.length_a   1.000
_cell.length_b   1.000
_cell.length_c   1.000
_cell.angle_alpha   90.00
_cell.angle_beta   90.00
_cell.angle_gamma   90.00
#
_symmetry.space_group_name_H-M   'P 1'
#
loop_
_entity.id
_entity.type
_entity.pdbx_description
1 polymer ?
#
loop_
_entity_poly.entity_id
_entity_poly.type
_entity_poly.pdbx_seq_one_letter_code
_entity_poly.pdbx_strand_id
1 'polypeptide(L)'
;MSSRIDRDVINALIAGHFADPFSVLGMHQTQAGLEVRALLPDATDVWVIEPKTGRKVGKLECLDARGFFCGVLPRRKNFFRYQLAVTWHGQQNLIDDPYRFGPLIQEMDAWLLSEGTHLRPYETLGAHADTMDGVTGTRFSVWAPNARRVSFVGDFNYWDGSRHPMRLRKESGIWELFIPGAHNGQLYKIELLDANGNLRIKADPYAFEAQMRPETASMICGLPEKVTPSEERQKANQFDAPISIYEVHLGSWRRHTDNNFWLSYRELADQLVPYAKWMGFTHLELLPVNEHPFDGSWGYQPTGLYAPTRRFGTRDDFRYFINAAHAAGLNVILDWVPGHFPSDEFSLAEFDGTHLYEHSDPREGYHQDWNTLIYNYGRREVSNYLVGNALYWMERFGIDALRVDAVASMIYRDYSRKEGEWIPNEFGGRENLEASEFLRNTNRSIGEQVPGAGRMAEEAT
;
A
#
# COMPACT_ATOMS: atom_id res chain seq x y z
N MET A 1 -13.76 31.75 27.54
CA MET A 1 -13.29 30.34 27.51
C MET A 1 -11.85 30.38 27.03
N SER A 2 -10.93 29.70 27.74
CA SER A 2 -9.48 29.83 27.53
C SER A 2 -9.10 29.60 26.07
N SER A 3 -8.35 30.54 25.47
CA SER A 3 -7.76 30.41 24.14
C SER A 3 -6.54 29.48 24.11
N ARG A 4 -6.14 28.91 25.25
CA ARG A 4 -5.01 27.96 25.35
C ARG A 4 -5.52 26.53 25.23
N ILE A 5 -4.83 25.74 24.41
CA ILE A 5 -5.05 24.30 24.29
C ILE A 5 -4.89 23.64 25.67
N ASP A 6 -5.78 22.69 25.96
CA ASP A 6 -5.73 21.89 27.16
C ASP A 6 -4.40 21.13 27.27
N ARG A 7 -3.80 21.14 28.45
CA ARG A 7 -2.54 20.44 28.72
C ARG A 7 -2.67 18.94 28.46
N ASP A 8 -3.86 18.38 28.65
CA ASP A 8 -4.13 16.96 28.38
C ASP A 8 -4.07 16.63 26.88
N VAL A 9 -4.49 17.55 26.01
CA VAL A 9 -4.35 17.40 24.56
C VAL A 9 -2.88 17.44 24.14
N ILE A 10 -2.10 18.38 24.72
CA ILE A 10 -0.65 18.46 24.48
C ILE A 10 0.04 17.16 24.94
N ASN A 11 -0.32 16.65 26.13
CA ASN A 11 0.18 15.37 26.64
C ASN A 11 -0.15 14.20 25.71
N ALA A 12 -1.39 14.10 25.24
CA ALA A 12 -1.82 13.04 24.34
C ALA A 12 -1.09 13.09 22.99
N LEU A 13 -0.87 14.29 22.45
CA LEU A 13 -0.15 14.48 21.19
C LEU A 13 1.32 14.06 21.32
N ILE A 14 2.00 14.53 22.38
CA ILE A 14 3.41 14.20 22.65
C ILE A 14 3.58 12.70 22.93
N ALA A 15 2.63 12.09 23.64
CA ALA A 15 2.63 10.65 23.88
C ALA A 15 2.30 9.82 22.62
N GLY A 16 1.97 10.45 21.49
CA GLY A 16 1.56 9.75 20.27
C GLY A 16 0.22 9.03 20.40
N HIS A 17 -0.68 9.51 21.26
CA HIS A 17 -1.99 8.89 21.53
C HIS A 17 -3.17 9.73 20.97
N PHE A 18 -2.88 10.83 20.28
CA PHE A 18 -3.91 11.75 19.80
C PHE A 18 -4.33 11.44 18.36
N ALA A 19 -5.63 11.23 18.16
CA ALA A 19 -6.19 10.74 16.89
C ALA A 19 -6.45 11.83 15.83
N ASP A 20 -6.54 13.11 16.22
CA ASP A 20 -6.87 14.21 15.30
C ASP A 20 -5.83 15.35 15.35
N PRO A 21 -4.57 15.08 14.95
CA PRO A 21 -3.48 16.06 15.05
C PRO A 21 -3.78 17.35 14.28
N PHE A 22 -4.57 17.31 13.21
CA PHE A 22 -4.93 18.49 12.41
C PHE A 22 -5.88 19.46 13.12
N SER A 23 -6.65 19.00 14.12
CA SER A 23 -7.43 19.89 14.99
C SER A 23 -6.55 20.80 15.88
N VAL A 24 -5.28 20.41 16.05
CA VAL A 24 -4.33 21.06 16.97
C VAL A 24 -3.19 21.73 16.21
N LEU A 25 -2.46 20.96 15.41
CA LEU A 25 -1.24 21.36 14.69
C LEU A 25 -1.56 22.14 13.41
N GLY A 26 -0.56 22.87 12.91
CA GLY A 26 -0.68 23.72 11.73
C GLY A 26 -1.23 25.12 12.06
N MET A 27 -1.83 25.76 11.05
CA MET A 27 -2.37 27.11 11.15
C MET A 27 -3.87 27.09 11.41
N HIS A 28 -4.33 27.87 12.38
CA HIS A 28 -5.70 27.92 12.84
C HIS A 28 -6.21 29.36 12.93
N GLN A 29 -7.48 29.59 12.57
CA GLN A 29 -8.14 30.86 12.82
C GLN A 29 -8.71 30.87 14.24
N THR A 30 -8.27 31.83 15.07
CA THR A 30 -8.74 31.98 16.45
C THR A 30 -9.32 33.39 16.68
N GLN A 31 -9.88 33.62 17.87
CA GLN A 31 -10.33 34.96 18.29
C GLN A 31 -9.18 35.97 18.39
N ALA A 32 -7.94 35.51 18.64
CA ALA A 32 -6.76 36.36 18.74
C ALA A 32 -6.09 36.63 17.37
N GLY A 33 -6.54 35.95 16.31
CA GLY A 33 -5.95 36.00 14.97
C GLY A 33 -5.53 34.61 14.47
N LEU A 34 -4.71 34.58 13.43
CA LEU A 34 -4.12 33.32 12.96
C LEU A 34 -3.07 32.83 13.96
N GLU A 35 -3.19 31.58 14.39
CA GLU A 35 -2.28 30.93 15.32
C GLU A 35 -1.61 29.76 14.61
N VAL A 36 -0.29 29.60 14.78
CA VAL A 36 0.46 28.45 14.26
C VAL A 36 0.92 27.60 15.44
N ARG A 37 0.70 26.29 15.35
CA ARG A 37 1.09 25.33 16.37
C ARG A 37 1.89 24.19 15.75
N ALA A 38 3.00 23.83 16.38
CA ALA A 38 3.90 22.80 15.87
C ALA A 38 4.41 21.92 17.02
N LEU A 39 4.49 20.61 16.76
CA LEU A 39 5.18 19.65 17.62
C LEU A 39 6.54 19.35 16.98
N LEU A 40 7.60 19.85 17.60
CA LEU A 40 8.98 19.77 17.12
C LEU A 40 9.86 19.35 18.30
N PRO A 41 9.98 18.03 18.59
CA PRO A 41 10.84 17.51 19.64
C PRO A 41 12.28 18.05 19.49
N ASP A 42 12.94 18.30 20.61
CA ASP A 42 14.31 18.81 20.73
C ASP A 42 14.58 20.22 20.13
N ALA A 43 13.56 20.89 19.58
CA ALA A 43 13.71 22.25 19.08
C ALA A 43 13.87 23.25 20.23
N THR A 44 14.68 24.27 20.02
CA THR A 44 14.95 25.33 21.01
C THR A 44 14.35 26.68 20.63
N ASP A 45 14.17 26.93 19.34
CA ASP A 45 13.64 28.20 18.82
C ASP A 45 12.91 27.94 17.50
N VAL A 46 11.69 28.51 17.36
CA VAL A 46 10.85 28.31 16.18
C VAL A 46 10.26 29.63 15.71
N TRP A 47 10.43 29.93 14.40
CA TRP A 47 9.85 31.09 13.75
C TRP A 47 9.01 30.71 12.54
N VAL A 48 7.91 31.41 12.34
CA VAL A 48 7.12 31.35 11.10
C VAL A 48 7.75 32.28 10.06
N ILE A 49 8.09 31.74 8.90
CA ILE A 49 8.73 32.43 7.78
C ILE A 49 7.76 32.52 6.60
N GLU A 50 7.72 33.68 5.94
CA GLU A 50 7.06 33.82 4.64
C GLU A 50 8.04 33.42 3.52
N PRO A 51 7.81 32.32 2.77
CA PRO A 51 8.81 31.76 1.87
C PRO A 51 9.23 32.70 0.73
N LYS A 52 8.30 33.55 0.25
CA LYS A 52 8.59 34.49 -0.84
C LYS A 52 9.55 35.61 -0.46
N THR A 53 9.56 36.03 0.80
CA THR A 53 10.32 37.20 1.27
C THR A 53 11.43 36.84 2.25
N GLY A 54 11.44 35.61 2.78
CA GLY A 54 12.31 35.18 3.88
C GLY A 54 12.02 35.88 5.21
N ARG A 55 10.93 36.67 5.28
CA ARG A 55 10.63 37.49 6.46
C ARG A 55 10.12 36.63 7.60
N LYS A 56 10.68 36.85 8.79
CA LYS A 56 10.13 36.36 10.07
C LYS A 56 8.78 37.03 10.34
N VAL A 57 7.70 36.25 10.27
CA VAL A 57 6.31 36.70 10.45
C VAL A 57 5.92 36.71 11.92
N GLY A 58 6.40 35.72 12.69
CA GLY A 58 6.18 35.63 14.13
C GLY A 58 7.04 34.55 14.76
N LYS A 59 7.31 34.70 16.06
CA LYS A 59 8.01 33.69 16.86
C LYS A 59 6.97 32.80 17.55
N LEU A 60 7.22 31.49 17.62
CA LEU A 60 6.39 30.59 18.42
C LEU A 60 6.99 30.47 19.82
N GLU A 61 6.14 30.57 20.83
CA GLU A 61 6.48 30.32 22.23
C GLU A 61 6.46 28.81 22.50
N CYS A 62 7.47 28.32 23.24
CA CYS A 62 7.49 26.96 23.73
C CYS A 62 6.54 26.85 24.92
N LEU A 63 5.37 26.22 24.72
CA LEU A 63 4.39 26.00 25.79
C LEU A 63 4.67 24.72 26.57
N ASP A 64 5.38 23.76 25.98
CA ASP A 64 5.84 22.54 26.63
C ASP A 64 7.26 22.21 26.17
N ALA A 65 8.17 22.00 27.13
CA ALA A 65 9.60 21.77 26.89
C ALA A 65 9.89 20.48 26.09
N ARG A 66 8.92 19.57 25.96
CA ARG A 66 9.00 18.39 25.09
C ARG A 66 8.81 18.72 23.60
N GLY A 67 8.68 20.00 23.24
CA GLY A 67 8.72 20.47 21.86
C GLY A 67 7.38 20.97 21.32
N PHE A 68 6.42 21.36 22.17
CA PHE A 68 5.16 21.95 21.71
C PHE A 68 5.28 23.48 21.64
N PHE A 69 5.12 24.02 20.43
CA PHE A 69 5.24 25.45 20.13
C PHE A 69 3.93 26.04 19.65
N CYS A 70 3.65 27.28 20.04
CA CYS A 70 2.44 28.00 19.63
C CYS A 70 2.71 29.51 19.49
N GLY A 71 2.10 30.17 18.52
CA GLY A 71 2.24 31.62 18.37
C GLY A 71 1.16 32.24 17.49
N VAL A 72 0.60 33.36 17.96
CA VAL A 72 -0.38 34.16 17.23
C VAL A 72 0.33 35.15 16.31
N LEU A 73 -0.20 35.30 15.09
CA LEU A 73 0.29 36.17 14.03
C LEU A 73 -0.69 37.34 13.81
N PRO A 74 -0.76 38.34 14.72
CA PRO A 74 -1.83 39.34 14.74
C PRO A 74 -1.87 40.24 13.50
N ARG A 75 -0.78 40.31 12.73
CA ARG A 75 -0.69 41.11 11.50
C ARG A 75 -1.18 40.37 10.25
N ARG A 76 -1.56 39.09 10.36
CA ARG A 76 -2.07 38.27 9.26
C ARG A 76 -3.56 37.94 9.51
N LYS A 77 -4.39 38.21 8.51
CA LYS A 77 -5.86 37.99 8.58
C LYS A 77 -6.34 36.80 7.75
N ASN A 78 -5.58 36.41 6.73
CA ASN A 78 -5.94 35.33 5.81
C ASN A 78 -4.86 34.25 5.87
N PHE A 79 -5.27 32.99 5.73
CA PHE A 79 -4.35 31.86 5.58
C PHE A 79 -3.33 32.15 4.47
N PHE A 80 -2.09 31.74 4.70
CA PHE A 80 -0.98 31.99 3.79
C PHE A 80 0.04 30.86 3.88
N ARG A 81 0.80 30.66 2.80
CA ARG A 81 1.90 29.71 2.79
C ARG A 81 3.02 30.17 3.72
N TYR A 82 3.47 29.29 4.60
CA TYR A 82 4.56 29.54 5.53
C TYR A 82 5.53 28.35 5.60
N GLN A 83 6.72 28.62 6.13
CA GLN A 83 7.69 27.62 6.56
C GLN A 83 8.07 27.88 8.01
N LEU A 84 8.66 26.89 8.66
CA LEU A 84 9.18 26.99 10.03
C LEU A 84 10.69 27.05 9.98
N ALA A 85 11.29 28.12 10.51
CA ALA A 85 12.71 28.16 10.82
C ALA A 85 12.89 27.61 12.23
N VAL A 86 13.42 26.40 12.32
CA VAL A 86 13.54 25.61 13.55
C VAL A 86 15.00 25.45 13.94
N THR A 87 15.33 25.72 15.20
CA THR A 87 16.70 25.60 15.70
C THR A 87 16.86 24.33 16.55
N TRP A 88 17.65 23.38 16.06
CA TRP A 88 18.05 22.17 16.76
C TRP A 88 19.56 22.20 17.01
N HIS A 89 20.00 21.93 18.24
CA HIS A 89 21.43 21.90 18.60
C HIS A 89 22.24 23.12 18.10
N GLY A 90 21.63 24.31 18.12
CA GLY A 90 22.24 25.56 17.64
C GLY A 90 22.26 25.77 16.12
N GLN A 91 21.77 24.82 15.33
CA GLN A 91 21.63 24.93 13.89
C GLN A 91 20.17 25.21 13.48
N GLN A 92 19.99 26.23 12.65
CA GLN A 92 18.68 26.60 12.11
C GLN A 92 18.42 25.89 10.78
N ASN A 93 17.28 25.21 10.70
CA ASN A 93 16.78 24.54 9.50
C ASN A 93 15.45 25.17 9.10
N LEU A 94 15.23 25.31 7.79
CA LEU A 94 13.95 25.76 7.25
C LEU A 94 13.16 24.54 6.77
N ILE A 95 11.98 24.32 7.32
CA ILE A 95 11.13 23.18 6.99
C ILE A 95 9.73 23.63 6.57
N ASP A 96 9.08 22.84 5.72
CA ASP A 96 7.64 22.95 5.49
C ASP A 96 6.88 22.19 6.60
N ASP A 97 5.79 22.77 7.08
CA ASP A 97 4.93 22.14 8.09
C ASP A 97 3.98 21.12 7.43
N PRO A 98 4.05 19.81 7.76
CA PRO A 98 3.13 18.80 7.23
C PRO A 98 1.65 19.10 7.52
N TYR A 99 1.35 19.81 8.61
CA TYR A 99 -0.01 20.08 9.08
C TYR A 99 -0.64 21.32 8.45
N ARG A 100 0.08 22.00 7.54
CA ARG A 100 -0.52 23.10 6.75
C ARG A 100 -1.31 22.62 5.54
N PHE A 101 -1.12 21.36 5.12
CA PHE A 101 -1.75 20.81 3.92
C PHE A 101 -3.16 20.30 4.23
N GLY A 102 -4.14 20.70 3.40
CA GLY A 102 -5.53 20.29 3.54
C GLY A 102 -5.76 18.80 3.25
N PRO A 103 -7.03 18.35 3.22
CA PRO A 103 -7.42 17.01 2.79
C PRO A 103 -6.74 16.59 1.48
N LEU A 104 -6.21 15.37 1.45
CA LEU A 104 -5.36 14.88 0.35
C LEU A 104 -6.13 14.02 -0.64
N ILE A 105 -7.00 13.15 -0.13
CA ILE A 105 -7.87 12.30 -0.92
C ILE A 105 -9.07 13.12 -1.38
N GLN A 106 -9.34 13.12 -2.68
CA GLN A 106 -10.48 13.81 -3.28
C GLN A 106 -11.79 13.17 -2.82
N GLU A 107 -12.87 13.95 -2.79
CA GLU A 107 -14.16 13.48 -2.27
C GLU A 107 -14.72 12.27 -3.05
N MET A 108 -14.55 12.26 -4.38
CA MET A 108 -14.99 11.14 -5.21
C MET A 108 -14.20 9.86 -4.90
N ASP A 109 -12.88 9.97 -4.77
CA ASP A 109 -12.03 8.80 -4.45
C ASP A 109 -12.37 8.26 -3.07
N ALA A 110 -12.55 9.14 -2.07
CA ALA A 110 -12.99 8.74 -0.74
C ALA A 110 -14.33 8.00 -0.77
N TRP A 111 -15.30 8.49 -1.54
CA TRP A 111 -16.61 7.86 -1.70
C TRP A 111 -16.50 6.48 -2.38
N LEU A 112 -15.78 6.38 -3.49
CA LEU A 112 -15.59 5.11 -4.21
C LEU A 112 -14.85 4.07 -3.36
N LEU A 113 -13.87 4.49 -2.55
CA LEU A 113 -13.14 3.62 -1.63
C LEU A 113 -14.05 3.12 -0.51
N SER A 114 -14.89 3.98 0.08
CA SER A 114 -15.86 3.58 1.12
C SER A 114 -16.91 2.59 0.58
N GLU A 115 -17.33 2.74 -0.67
CA GLU A 115 -18.26 1.80 -1.31
C GLU A 115 -17.57 0.51 -1.82
N GLY A 116 -16.23 0.46 -1.83
CA GLY A 116 -15.46 -0.67 -2.36
C GLY A 116 -15.57 -0.83 -3.88
N THR A 117 -15.83 0.27 -4.60
CA THR A 117 -16.02 0.29 -6.06
C THR A 117 -14.93 1.05 -6.82
N HIS A 118 -13.90 1.52 -6.11
CA HIS A 118 -12.80 2.26 -6.71
C HIS A 118 -11.95 1.31 -7.57
N LEU A 119 -12.01 1.39 -8.90
CA LEU A 119 -11.29 0.44 -9.78
C LEU A 119 -9.76 0.45 -9.60
N ARG A 120 -9.20 1.60 -9.21
CA ARG A 120 -7.74 1.81 -9.10
C ARG A 120 -7.34 2.32 -7.71
N PRO A 121 -7.67 1.60 -6.63
CA PRO A 121 -7.48 2.11 -5.27
C PRO A 121 -5.99 2.40 -4.99
N TYR A 122 -5.10 1.72 -5.71
CA TYR A 122 -3.66 1.91 -5.71
C TYR A 122 -3.19 3.26 -6.28
N GLU A 123 -4.02 4.04 -6.99
CA GLU A 123 -3.68 5.43 -7.38
C GLU A 123 -3.84 6.40 -6.19
N THR A 124 -4.60 5.99 -5.19
CA THR A 124 -4.97 6.82 -4.04
C THR A 124 -4.25 6.35 -2.76
N LEU A 125 -4.28 5.06 -2.47
CA LEU A 125 -3.67 4.43 -1.30
C LEU A 125 -2.19 4.11 -1.52
N GLY A 126 -1.44 4.04 -0.41
CA GLY A 126 0.01 3.84 -0.41
C GLY A 126 0.81 5.15 -0.38
N ALA A 127 2.04 5.08 -0.88
CA ALA A 127 2.97 6.21 -0.97
C ALA A 127 3.09 6.75 -2.39
N HIS A 128 2.73 8.02 -2.58
CA HIS A 128 2.76 8.69 -3.89
C HIS A 128 3.59 9.96 -3.83
N ALA A 129 4.73 9.99 -4.53
CA ALA A 129 5.52 11.21 -4.67
C ALA A 129 4.67 12.30 -5.36
N ASP A 130 4.65 13.50 -4.78
CA ASP A 130 3.77 14.57 -5.21
C ASP A 130 4.42 15.95 -4.98
N THR A 131 3.90 16.98 -5.64
CA THR A 131 4.28 18.38 -5.42
C THR A 131 3.05 19.21 -5.08
N MET A 132 2.91 19.55 -3.80
CA MET A 132 1.78 20.32 -3.28
C MET A 132 2.21 21.75 -2.93
N ASP A 133 1.50 22.77 -3.42
CA ASP A 133 1.84 24.19 -3.25
C ASP A 133 3.30 24.53 -3.64
N GLY A 134 3.88 23.81 -4.60
CA GLY A 134 5.28 23.96 -5.00
C GLY A 134 6.28 23.41 -3.97
N VAL A 135 5.87 22.43 -3.16
CA VAL A 135 6.72 21.68 -2.23
C VAL A 135 6.70 20.21 -2.63
N THR A 136 7.87 19.67 -2.93
CA THR A 136 8.02 18.24 -3.23
C THR A 136 8.01 17.42 -1.95
N GLY A 137 7.29 16.31 -1.97
CA GLY A 137 7.16 15.38 -0.85
C GLY A 137 6.45 14.12 -1.28
N THR A 138 5.90 13.40 -0.32
CA THR A 138 5.14 12.17 -0.57
C THR A 138 3.80 12.23 0.16
N ARG A 139 2.73 11.92 -0.58
CA ARG A 139 1.37 11.73 -0.07
C ARG A 139 1.25 10.28 0.39
N PHE A 140 1.03 10.08 1.68
CA PHE A 140 0.84 8.76 2.27
C PHE A 140 -0.61 8.57 2.63
N SER A 141 -1.15 7.39 2.36
CA SER A 141 -2.45 7.00 2.91
C SER A 141 -2.61 5.49 3.09
N VAL A 142 -3.35 5.11 4.14
CA VAL A 142 -3.58 3.71 4.49
C VAL A 142 -4.96 3.52 5.11
N TRP A 143 -5.62 2.42 4.77
CA TRP A 143 -6.88 2.02 5.38
C TRP A 143 -6.62 1.29 6.71
N ALA A 144 -7.06 1.89 7.81
CA ALA A 144 -6.91 1.34 9.17
C ALA A 144 -8.01 1.94 10.08
N PRO A 145 -9.29 1.59 9.82
CA PRO A 145 -10.44 2.28 10.40
C PRO A 145 -10.52 2.23 11.92
N ASN A 146 -9.99 1.16 12.54
CA ASN A 146 -10.06 0.96 13.99
C ASN A 146 -8.80 1.39 14.73
N ALA A 147 -7.74 1.77 14.00
CA ALA A 147 -6.53 2.27 14.63
C ALA A 147 -6.83 3.54 15.42
N ARG A 148 -6.16 3.72 16.56
CA ARG A 148 -6.28 4.92 17.40
C ARG A 148 -5.36 6.05 16.92
N ARG A 149 -4.25 5.69 16.27
CA ARG A 149 -3.30 6.60 15.62
C ARG A 149 -2.57 5.84 14.54
N VAL A 150 -2.27 6.51 13.43
CA VAL A 150 -1.34 6.03 12.40
C VAL A 150 -0.27 7.08 12.11
N SER A 151 0.95 6.62 11.85
CA SER A 151 2.08 7.41 11.36
C SER A 151 2.90 6.60 10.37
N PHE A 152 3.44 7.25 9.35
CA PHE A 152 4.47 6.64 8.52
C PHE A 152 5.84 6.93 9.15
N VAL A 153 6.64 5.90 9.28
CA VAL A 153 7.99 5.91 9.86
C VAL A 153 8.98 5.47 8.81
N GLY A 154 10.13 6.13 8.72
CA GLY A 154 11.11 5.85 7.69
C GLY A 154 12.33 6.74 7.79
N ASP A 155 13.16 6.73 6.75
CA ASP A 155 14.41 7.49 6.72
C ASP A 155 14.18 9.00 6.89
N PHE A 156 13.07 9.53 6.36
CA PHE A 156 12.71 10.95 6.42
C PHE A 156 12.37 11.47 7.83
N ASN A 157 12.09 10.59 8.79
CA ASN A 157 11.81 10.97 10.17
C ASN A 157 12.55 10.11 11.20
N TYR A 158 13.65 9.47 10.81
CA TYR A 158 14.47 8.64 11.67
C TYR A 158 13.68 7.52 12.37
N TRP A 159 12.68 6.98 11.67
CA TRP A 159 11.83 5.90 12.18
C TRP A 159 11.04 6.25 13.46
N ASP A 160 10.75 7.55 13.68
CA ASP A 160 10.00 8.04 14.85
C ASP A 160 8.55 8.42 14.49
N GLY A 161 7.60 7.59 14.95
CA GLY A 161 6.16 7.76 14.69
C GLY A 161 5.51 8.91 15.45
N SER A 162 6.18 9.49 16.47
CA SER A 162 5.64 10.66 17.16
C SER A 162 5.68 11.93 16.30
N ARG A 163 6.52 11.96 15.25
CA ARG A 163 6.79 13.17 14.44
C ARG A 163 5.74 13.47 13.38
N HIS A 164 5.09 12.42 12.87
CA HIS A 164 4.15 12.52 11.75
C HIS A 164 2.84 11.75 11.99
N PRO A 165 2.08 12.01 13.08
CA PRO A 165 0.70 11.49 13.21
C PRO A 165 -0.20 11.99 12.07
N MET A 166 -0.98 11.08 11.49
CA MET A 166 -1.79 11.30 10.30
C MET A 166 -3.20 11.80 10.62
N ARG A 167 -3.91 12.30 9.58
CA ARG A 167 -5.34 12.64 9.65
C ARG A 167 -6.20 11.42 9.35
N LEU A 168 -7.18 11.11 10.19
CA LEU A 168 -8.23 10.14 9.86
C LEU A 168 -9.38 10.79 9.08
N ARG A 169 -9.68 10.26 7.89
CA ARG A 169 -10.92 10.49 7.14
C ARG A 169 -12.00 9.55 7.65
N LYS A 170 -12.82 10.03 8.59
CA LYS A 170 -13.80 9.21 9.32
C LYS A 170 -14.83 8.54 8.40
N GLU A 171 -15.13 9.17 7.28
CA GLU A 171 -16.06 8.70 6.25
C GLU A 171 -15.58 7.43 5.50
N SER A 172 -14.27 7.15 5.52
CA SER A 172 -13.66 6.02 4.79
C SER A 172 -12.74 5.15 5.65
N GLY A 173 -12.40 5.56 6.87
CA GLY A 173 -11.44 4.84 7.70
C GLY A 173 -9.99 4.95 7.21
N ILE A 174 -9.72 5.89 6.31
CA ILE A 174 -8.41 6.06 5.70
C ILE A 174 -7.64 7.16 6.44
N TRP A 175 -6.39 6.85 6.77
CA TRP A 175 -5.43 7.81 7.32
C TRP A 175 -4.63 8.43 6.18
N GLU A 176 -4.40 9.74 6.21
CA GLU A 176 -3.65 10.47 5.18
C GLU A 176 -2.71 11.53 5.78
N LEU A 177 -1.55 11.73 5.14
CA LEU A 177 -0.62 12.83 5.44
C LEU A 177 0.31 13.09 4.25
N PHE A 178 0.59 14.37 3.98
CA PHE A 178 1.65 14.76 3.06
C PHE A 178 2.88 15.09 3.88
N ILE A 179 4.00 14.42 3.59
CA ILE A 179 5.28 14.64 4.27
C ILE A 179 6.23 15.36 3.29
N PRO A 180 6.49 16.66 3.50
CA PRO A 180 7.47 17.41 2.73
C PRO A 180 8.86 16.78 2.80
N GLY A 181 9.57 16.73 1.67
CA GLY A 181 10.94 16.20 1.60
C GLY A 181 11.06 14.68 1.59
N ALA A 182 9.99 13.93 1.88
CA ALA A 182 9.95 12.49 1.65
C ALA A 182 9.99 12.21 0.13
N HIS A 183 10.93 11.40 -0.34
CA HIS A 183 11.21 11.22 -1.76
C HIS A 183 11.49 9.76 -2.14
N ASN A 184 11.43 9.48 -3.44
CA ASN A 184 11.66 8.15 -3.99
C ASN A 184 13.00 7.55 -3.55
N GLY A 185 13.00 6.26 -3.25
CA GLY A 185 14.16 5.49 -2.79
C GLY A 185 14.28 5.38 -1.27
N GLN A 186 13.57 6.20 -0.50
CA GLN A 186 13.55 6.10 0.96
C GLN A 186 12.71 4.91 1.44
N LEU A 187 13.17 4.29 2.51
CA LEU A 187 12.46 3.18 3.16
C LEU A 187 11.46 3.71 4.17
N TYR A 188 10.34 3.00 4.30
CA TYR A 188 9.31 3.32 5.27
C TYR A 188 8.49 2.10 5.70
N LYS A 189 7.79 2.26 6.81
CA LYS A 189 6.74 1.39 7.35
C LYS A 189 5.62 2.24 7.94
N ILE A 190 4.56 1.57 8.38
CA ILE A 190 3.40 2.16 9.03
C ILE A 190 3.47 1.79 10.51
N GLU A 191 3.59 2.79 11.37
CA GLU A 191 3.49 2.62 12.82
C GLU A 191 2.07 3.01 13.27
N LEU A 192 1.37 2.07 13.90
CA LEU A 192 0.01 2.26 14.36
C LEU A 192 -0.14 1.93 15.84
N LEU A 193 -0.96 2.73 16.52
CA LEU A 193 -1.61 2.28 17.75
C LEU A 193 -2.89 1.60 17.37
N ASP A 194 -2.93 0.29 17.57
CA ASP A 194 -4.03 -0.55 17.16
C ASP A 194 -5.31 -0.27 17.99
N ALA A 195 -6.42 -0.90 17.62
CA ALA A 195 -7.71 -0.76 18.30
C ALA A 195 -7.64 -1.08 19.82
N ASN A 196 -6.67 -1.89 20.23
CA ASN A 196 -6.43 -2.32 21.60
C ASN A 196 -5.40 -1.46 22.34
N GLY A 197 -4.74 -0.53 21.65
CA GLY A 197 -3.72 0.35 22.19
C GLY A 197 -2.31 -0.21 22.14
N ASN A 198 -2.06 -1.30 21.40
CA ASN A 198 -0.72 -1.83 21.19
C ASN A 198 -0.05 -1.11 20.02
N LEU A 199 1.26 -0.91 20.13
CA LEU A 199 2.07 -0.40 19.03
C LEU A 199 2.37 -1.54 18.04
N ARG A 200 2.04 -1.34 16.76
CA ARG A 200 2.39 -2.27 15.68
C ARG A 200 3.18 -1.52 14.61
N ILE A 201 4.07 -2.24 13.92
CA ILE A 201 4.83 -1.74 12.77
C ILE A 201 4.54 -2.67 11.59
N LYS A 202 3.95 -2.13 10.53
CA LYS A 202 3.47 -2.86 9.36
C LYS A 202 4.15 -2.39 8.07
N ALA A 203 4.36 -3.29 7.13
CA ALA A 203 4.60 -2.94 5.73
C ALA A 203 3.33 -2.33 5.12
N ASP A 204 3.49 -1.50 4.09
CA ASP A 204 2.36 -0.89 3.40
C ASP A 204 1.66 -1.91 2.48
N PRO A 205 0.35 -2.17 2.66
CA PRO A 205 -0.42 -3.07 1.80
C PRO A 205 -0.37 -2.71 0.31
N TYR A 206 -0.17 -1.42 0.01
CA TYR A 206 -0.11 -0.83 -1.33
C TYR A 206 1.33 -0.42 -1.75
N ALA A 207 2.36 -0.98 -1.10
CA ALA A 207 3.74 -0.77 -1.53
C ALA A 207 3.97 -1.24 -2.97
N PHE A 208 4.57 -0.40 -3.81
CA PHE A 208 4.98 -0.78 -5.18
C PHE A 208 6.38 -1.38 -5.25
N GLU A 209 7.16 -1.25 -4.18
CA GLU A 209 8.49 -1.81 -4.05
C GLU A 209 8.79 -2.08 -2.56
N ALA A 210 9.55 -3.14 -2.30
CA ALA A 210 9.88 -3.62 -0.97
C ALA A 210 11.39 -3.86 -0.83
N GLN A 211 11.88 -3.92 0.41
CA GLN A 211 13.24 -4.40 0.68
C GLN A 211 13.41 -5.88 0.35
N MET A 212 14.66 -6.27 0.14
CA MET A 212 15.02 -7.68 -0.01
C MET A 212 14.80 -8.42 1.32
N ARG A 213 14.00 -9.48 1.30
CA ARG A 213 13.81 -10.34 2.47
C ARG A 213 15.17 -10.79 3.07
N PRO A 214 15.29 -10.95 4.39
CA PRO A 214 14.22 -10.95 5.40
C PRO A 214 13.75 -9.56 5.84
N GLU A 215 14.30 -8.49 5.27
CA GLU A 215 13.85 -7.14 5.57
C GLU A 215 12.43 -6.89 5.03
N THR A 216 11.69 -6.00 5.69
CA THR A 216 10.24 -5.85 5.46
C THR A 216 9.77 -4.41 5.28
N ALA A 217 10.68 -3.44 5.12
CA ALA A 217 10.25 -2.09 4.81
C ALA A 217 9.76 -1.98 3.36
N SER A 218 8.76 -1.13 3.19
CA SER A 218 8.32 -0.63 1.90
C SER A 218 9.27 0.46 1.41
N MET A 219 9.32 0.72 0.11
CA MET A 219 10.14 1.77 -0.48
C MET A 219 9.26 2.79 -1.21
N ILE A 220 9.51 4.08 -0.97
CA ILE A 220 8.82 5.15 -1.69
C ILE A 220 9.25 5.07 -3.15
N CYS A 221 8.30 4.90 -4.05
CA CYS A 221 8.55 4.96 -5.48
C CYS A 221 7.27 5.38 -6.21
N GLY A 222 7.42 5.87 -7.44
CA GLY A 222 6.29 6.31 -8.25
C GLY A 222 5.48 5.12 -8.78
N LEU A 223 4.18 5.34 -9.00
CA LEU A 223 3.33 4.37 -9.71
C LEU A 223 3.86 4.18 -11.15
N PRO A 224 3.99 2.94 -11.68
CA PRO A 224 4.37 2.75 -13.07
C PRO A 224 3.34 3.38 -14.03
N GLU A 225 3.81 3.82 -15.20
CA GLU A 225 2.93 4.25 -16.28
C GLU A 225 2.00 3.12 -16.73
N LYS A 226 0.79 3.50 -17.15
CA LYS A 226 -0.17 2.54 -17.69
C LYS A 226 0.33 1.96 -19.01
N VAL A 227 0.22 0.65 -19.17
CA VAL A 227 0.54 -0.08 -20.40
C VAL A 227 -0.74 -0.26 -21.21
N THR A 228 -0.69 0.06 -22.51
CA THR A 228 -1.77 -0.23 -23.46
C THR A 228 -1.37 -1.44 -24.31
N PRO A 229 -2.12 -2.56 -24.26
CA PRO A 229 -1.80 -3.73 -25.07
C PRO A 229 -2.05 -3.46 -26.56
N SER A 230 -1.18 -4.00 -27.42
CA SER A 230 -1.38 -3.98 -28.87
C SER A 230 -2.59 -4.81 -29.29
N GLU A 231 -3.12 -4.59 -30.49
CA GLU A 231 -4.23 -5.39 -31.02
C GLU A 231 -3.90 -6.89 -31.09
N GLU A 232 -2.64 -7.24 -31.38
CA GLU A 232 -2.17 -8.62 -31.41
C GLU A 232 -2.27 -9.28 -30.02
N ARG A 233 -1.79 -8.58 -28.98
CA ARG A 233 -1.88 -9.06 -27.59
C ARG A 233 -3.33 -9.18 -27.13
N GLN A 234 -4.21 -8.26 -27.52
CA GLN A 234 -5.64 -8.35 -27.19
C GLN A 234 -6.32 -9.57 -27.83
N LYS A 235 -5.78 -10.09 -28.94
CA LYS A 235 -6.28 -11.29 -29.61
C LYS A 235 -5.62 -12.59 -29.13
N ALA A 236 -4.52 -12.49 -28.38
CA ALA A 236 -3.69 -13.64 -28.03
C ALA A 236 -4.38 -14.66 -27.11
N ASN A 237 -5.36 -14.22 -26.31
CA ASN A 237 -6.13 -15.06 -25.40
C ASN A 237 -7.54 -15.39 -25.91
N GLN A 238 -7.81 -15.23 -27.22
CA GLN A 238 -9.10 -15.64 -27.80
C GLN A 238 -9.26 -17.16 -27.77
N PHE A 239 -10.51 -17.65 -27.74
CA PHE A 239 -10.81 -19.09 -27.65
C PHE A 239 -10.25 -19.92 -28.81
N ASP A 240 -10.03 -19.31 -29.97
CA ASP A 240 -9.47 -19.92 -31.18
C ASP A 240 -7.99 -19.56 -31.41
N ALA A 241 -7.36 -18.83 -30.48
CA ALA A 241 -5.93 -18.51 -30.53
C ALA A 241 -5.07 -19.69 -30.04
N PRO A 242 -3.84 -19.87 -30.58
CA PRO A 242 -2.93 -20.90 -30.10
C PRO A 242 -2.35 -20.54 -28.72
N ILE A 243 -2.67 -21.32 -27.71
CA ILE A 243 -2.14 -21.18 -26.35
C ILE A 243 -1.25 -22.38 -26.02
N SER A 244 0.06 -22.13 -25.92
CA SER A 244 1.05 -23.08 -25.43
C SER A 244 1.91 -22.36 -24.40
N ILE A 245 1.87 -22.85 -23.17
CA ILE A 245 2.38 -22.16 -21.97
C ILE A 245 3.68 -22.84 -21.52
N TYR A 246 4.70 -22.03 -21.24
CA TYR A 246 5.88 -22.45 -20.49
C TYR A 246 5.79 -21.86 -19.08
N GLU A 247 5.39 -22.70 -18.11
CA GLU A 247 5.30 -22.33 -16.69
C GLU A 247 6.69 -22.31 -16.04
N VAL A 248 6.99 -21.24 -15.30
CA VAL A 248 8.32 -20.97 -14.76
C VAL A 248 8.27 -20.40 -13.35
N HIS A 249 8.99 -21.04 -12.44
CA HIS A 249 9.42 -20.43 -11.20
C HIS A 249 10.76 -19.69 -11.42
N LEU A 250 10.73 -18.35 -11.40
CA LEU A 250 11.89 -17.52 -11.73
C LEU A 250 13.11 -17.81 -10.83
N GLY A 251 12.89 -18.14 -9.56
CA GLY A 251 13.96 -18.41 -8.59
C GLY A 251 14.64 -19.77 -8.71
N SER A 252 14.16 -20.64 -9.61
CA SER A 252 14.72 -21.99 -9.81
C SER A 252 14.89 -22.41 -11.26
N TRP A 253 14.41 -21.63 -12.24
CA TRP A 253 14.62 -21.91 -13.67
C TRP A 253 16.10 -22.06 -14.02
N ARG A 254 16.90 -21.09 -13.59
CA ARG A 254 18.36 -21.09 -13.70
C ARG A 254 18.95 -20.23 -12.59
N ARG A 255 20.15 -20.59 -12.17
CA ARG A 255 20.96 -19.85 -11.20
C ARG A 255 22.35 -19.62 -11.76
N HIS A 256 23.01 -18.59 -11.24
CA HIS A 256 24.41 -18.34 -11.47
C HIS A 256 25.26 -19.55 -11.05
N THR A 257 26.15 -20.02 -11.93
CA THR A 257 26.93 -21.24 -11.69
C THR A 257 28.09 -21.02 -10.71
N ASP A 258 28.53 -19.78 -10.54
CA ASP A 258 29.64 -19.38 -9.67
C ASP A 258 29.22 -19.22 -8.21
N ASN A 259 27.99 -18.77 -7.93
CA ASN A 259 27.54 -18.45 -6.57
C ASN A 259 26.15 -19.01 -6.20
N ASN A 260 25.47 -19.71 -7.13
CA ASN A 260 24.13 -20.25 -6.96
C ASN A 260 23.07 -19.19 -6.60
N PHE A 261 23.32 -17.93 -6.94
CA PHE A 261 22.39 -16.81 -6.78
C PHE A 261 21.38 -16.78 -7.92
N TRP A 262 20.25 -16.10 -7.72
CA TRP A 262 19.23 -15.96 -8.75
C TRP A 262 19.71 -15.10 -9.90
N LEU A 263 19.17 -15.36 -11.08
CA LEU A 263 19.23 -14.39 -12.17
C LEU A 263 18.34 -13.20 -11.83
N SER A 264 18.80 -12.00 -12.21
CA SER A 264 17.97 -10.81 -12.21
C SER A 264 16.89 -10.85 -13.30
N TYR A 265 15.86 -10.00 -13.19
CA TYR A 265 14.85 -9.83 -14.24
C TYR A 265 15.46 -9.47 -15.60
N ARG A 266 16.56 -8.70 -15.62
CA ARG A 266 17.28 -8.38 -16.86
C ARG A 266 17.95 -9.60 -17.46
N GLU A 267 18.61 -10.42 -16.65
CA GLU A 267 19.24 -11.66 -17.14
C GLU A 267 18.20 -12.70 -17.56
N LEU A 268 17.05 -12.75 -16.89
CA LEU A 268 15.90 -13.55 -17.32
C LEU A 268 15.36 -13.04 -18.67
N ALA A 269 15.34 -11.72 -18.89
CA ALA A 269 14.94 -11.16 -20.19
C ALA A 269 15.91 -11.58 -21.31
N ASP A 270 17.21 -11.66 -21.01
CA ASP A 270 18.23 -12.06 -21.99
C ASP A 270 18.31 -13.58 -22.21
N GLN A 271 17.92 -14.39 -21.22
CA GLN A 271 18.11 -15.84 -21.26
C GLN A 271 16.80 -16.63 -21.38
N LEU A 272 15.82 -16.37 -20.51
CA LEU A 272 14.57 -17.12 -20.45
C LEU A 272 13.68 -16.78 -21.66
N VAL A 273 13.55 -15.50 -22.00
CA VAL A 273 12.65 -15.06 -23.09
C VAL A 273 13.09 -15.64 -24.45
N PRO A 274 14.36 -15.51 -24.89
CA PRO A 274 14.78 -16.13 -26.15
C PRO A 274 14.66 -17.65 -26.14
N TYR A 275 14.91 -18.29 -24.98
CA TYR A 275 14.77 -19.74 -24.85
C TYR A 275 13.32 -20.20 -25.04
N ALA A 276 12.37 -19.58 -24.34
CA ALA A 276 10.95 -19.92 -24.47
C ALA A 276 10.43 -19.65 -25.90
N LYS A 277 10.88 -18.55 -26.52
CA LYS A 277 10.55 -18.26 -27.91
C LYS A 277 11.12 -19.29 -28.88
N TRP A 278 12.38 -19.68 -28.70
CA TRP A 278 13.04 -20.69 -29.52
C TRP A 278 12.35 -22.06 -29.42
N MET A 279 11.87 -22.43 -28.23
CA MET A 279 11.08 -23.64 -27.99
C MET A 279 9.69 -23.60 -28.66
N GLY A 280 9.22 -22.43 -29.10
CA GLY A 280 7.96 -22.28 -29.83
C GLY A 280 6.73 -22.03 -28.96
N PHE A 281 6.89 -21.69 -27.68
CA PHE A 281 5.77 -21.32 -26.82
C PHE A 281 5.14 -19.99 -27.24
N THR A 282 3.87 -19.79 -26.87
CA THR A 282 3.15 -18.54 -27.11
C THR A 282 3.00 -17.70 -25.83
N HIS A 283 3.09 -18.36 -24.66
CA HIS A 283 2.95 -17.74 -23.35
C HIS A 283 4.05 -18.18 -22.39
N LEU A 284 4.46 -17.25 -21.52
CA LEU A 284 5.19 -17.53 -20.29
C LEU A 284 4.20 -17.44 -19.12
N GLU A 285 4.06 -18.50 -18.33
CA GLU A 285 3.35 -18.44 -17.05
C GLU A 285 4.35 -18.33 -15.92
N LEU A 286 4.20 -17.30 -15.09
CA LEU A 286 5.05 -17.07 -13.95
C LEU A 286 4.33 -17.53 -12.69
N LEU A 287 4.98 -18.40 -11.92
CA LEU A 287 4.61 -18.57 -10.51
C LEU A 287 4.63 -17.20 -9.80
N PRO A 288 3.94 -17.03 -8.66
CA PRO A 288 3.67 -15.71 -8.10
C PRO A 288 4.95 -14.88 -7.91
N VAL A 289 4.94 -13.68 -8.48
CA VAL A 289 6.07 -12.74 -8.44
C VAL A 289 5.89 -11.64 -7.40
N ASN A 290 4.77 -11.63 -6.68
CA ASN A 290 4.52 -10.69 -5.59
C ASN A 290 5.58 -10.84 -4.49
N GLU A 291 5.84 -9.78 -3.72
CA GLU A 291 6.76 -9.89 -2.61
C GLU A 291 6.25 -10.88 -1.54
N HIS A 292 7.11 -11.79 -1.12
CA HIS A 292 6.81 -12.88 -0.20
C HIS A 292 8.03 -13.17 0.71
N PRO A 293 7.84 -13.52 1.98
CA PRO A 293 8.95 -13.61 2.95
C PRO A 293 9.75 -14.90 2.86
N PHE A 294 9.16 -15.97 2.32
CA PHE A 294 9.74 -17.31 2.37
C PHE A 294 9.83 -17.96 0.99
N ASP A 295 11.03 -18.32 0.54
CA ASP A 295 11.23 -18.94 -0.78
C ASP A 295 10.51 -20.29 -0.95
N GLY A 296 10.37 -21.04 0.14
CA GLY A 296 9.74 -22.37 0.10
C GLY A 296 8.24 -22.33 -0.14
N SER A 297 7.59 -21.16 -0.08
CA SER A 297 6.19 -21.00 -0.51
C SER A 297 6.04 -20.91 -2.02
N TRP A 298 7.15 -20.81 -2.76
CA TRP A 298 7.19 -20.58 -4.22
C TRP A 298 6.45 -19.32 -4.68
N GLY A 299 6.16 -18.41 -3.75
CA GLY A 299 5.39 -17.18 -3.99
C GLY A 299 3.93 -17.24 -3.54
N TYR A 300 3.36 -18.42 -3.25
CA TYR A 300 1.94 -18.59 -2.88
C TYR A 300 1.58 -18.12 -1.46
N GLN A 301 2.51 -17.50 -0.73
CA GLN A 301 2.23 -16.83 0.55
C GLN A 301 2.73 -15.39 0.49
N PRO A 302 2.06 -14.50 -0.27
CA PRO A 302 2.53 -13.14 -0.48
C PRO A 302 2.24 -12.24 0.73
N THR A 303 3.15 -11.29 0.97
CA THR A 303 2.98 -10.22 1.97
C THR A 303 2.95 -8.82 1.35
N GLY A 304 3.29 -8.69 0.06
CA GLY A 304 3.24 -7.44 -0.70
C GLY A 304 2.64 -7.65 -2.08
N LEU A 305 1.30 -7.69 -2.16
CA LEU A 305 0.59 -7.98 -3.42
C LEU A 305 0.86 -6.96 -4.54
N TYR A 306 1.21 -5.73 -4.21
CA TYR A 306 1.45 -4.65 -5.18
C TYR A 306 2.91 -4.46 -5.58
N ALA A 307 3.84 -5.28 -5.05
CA ALA A 307 5.26 -5.17 -5.35
C ALA A 307 5.76 -6.46 -6.02
N PRO A 308 6.45 -6.38 -7.17
CA PRO A 308 7.24 -7.51 -7.64
C PRO A 308 8.39 -7.77 -6.68
N THR A 309 8.73 -9.03 -6.43
CA THR A 309 9.71 -9.40 -5.41
C THR A 309 11.09 -8.82 -5.72
N ARG A 310 11.73 -8.29 -4.67
CA ARG A 310 13.05 -7.66 -4.77
C ARG A 310 14.17 -8.65 -5.11
N ARG A 311 13.92 -9.96 -5.01
CA ARG A 311 14.89 -11.06 -5.26
C ARG A 311 15.57 -10.96 -6.62
N PHE A 312 14.86 -10.49 -7.64
CA PHE A 312 15.34 -10.47 -9.02
C PHE A 312 15.63 -9.05 -9.53
N GLY A 313 15.46 -8.01 -8.70
CA GLY A 313 15.75 -6.63 -9.07
C GLY A 313 14.63 -5.65 -8.72
N THR A 314 14.59 -4.53 -9.43
CA THR A 314 13.57 -3.48 -9.23
C THR A 314 12.29 -3.80 -9.98
N ARG A 315 11.20 -3.11 -9.62
CA ARG A 315 9.96 -3.16 -10.40
C ARG A 315 10.15 -2.73 -11.86
N ASP A 316 11.08 -1.81 -12.12
CA ASP A 316 11.40 -1.38 -13.49
C ASP A 316 12.20 -2.44 -14.26
N ASP A 317 13.02 -3.24 -13.57
CA ASP A 317 13.65 -4.42 -14.17
C ASP A 317 12.61 -5.51 -14.48
N PHE A 318 11.59 -5.68 -13.63
CA PHE A 318 10.46 -6.57 -13.95
C PHE A 318 9.69 -6.07 -15.17
N ARG A 319 9.39 -4.76 -15.27
CA ARG A 319 8.78 -4.19 -16.48
C ARG A 319 9.64 -4.40 -17.72
N TYR A 320 10.97 -4.30 -17.59
CA TYR A 320 11.89 -4.61 -18.68
C TYR A 320 11.75 -6.07 -19.14
N PHE A 321 11.68 -7.02 -18.21
CA PHE A 321 11.44 -8.43 -18.50
C PHE A 321 10.13 -8.66 -19.25
N ILE A 322 9.03 -8.07 -18.79
CA ILE A 322 7.72 -8.19 -19.45
C ILE A 322 7.76 -7.58 -20.87
N ASN A 323 8.35 -6.40 -21.02
CA ASN A 323 8.52 -5.76 -22.33
C ASN A 323 9.36 -6.62 -23.29
N ALA A 324 10.40 -7.29 -22.79
CA ALA A 324 11.21 -8.20 -23.59
C ALA A 324 10.41 -9.43 -24.05
N ALA A 325 9.58 -10.01 -23.17
CA ALA A 325 8.66 -11.09 -23.53
C ALA A 325 7.70 -10.65 -24.64
N HIS A 326 7.05 -9.49 -24.49
CA HIS A 326 6.14 -8.96 -25.51
C HIS A 326 6.86 -8.66 -26.82
N ALA A 327 8.07 -8.11 -26.79
CA ALA A 327 8.87 -7.86 -27.99
C ALA A 327 9.27 -9.15 -28.73
N ALA A 328 9.39 -10.27 -28.01
CA ALA A 328 9.59 -11.60 -28.60
C ALA A 328 8.28 -12.27 -29.09
N GLY A 329 7.13 -11.62 -28.91
CA GLY A 329 5.81 -12.16 -29.21
C GLY A 329 5.37 -13.26 -28.25
N LEU A 330 5.83 -13.20 -26.98
CA LEU A 330 5.34 -14.02 -25.88
C LEU A 330 4.38 -13.18 -25.04
N ASN A 331 3.22 -13.73 -24.72
CA ASN A 331 2.31 -13.14 -23.74
C ASN A 331 2.66 -13.67 -22.34
N VAL A 332 2.35 -12.91 -21.29
CA VAL A 332 2.72 -13.27 -19.92
C VAL A 332 1.48 -13.50 -19.07
N ILE A 333 1.40 -14.70 -18.50
CA ILE A 333 0.42 -15.11 -17.51
C ILE A 333 1.08 -14.98 -16.13
N LEU A 334 0.36 -14.43 -15.16
CA LEU A 334 0.82 -14.35 -13.77
C LEU A 334 -0.10 -15.19 -12.88
N ASP A 335 0.51 -16.07 -12.08
CA ASP A 335 -0.17 -16.69 -10.95
C ASP A 335 -0.48 -15.62 -9.91
N TRP A 336 -1.78 -15.42 -9.72
CA TRP A 336 -2.35 -14.45 -8.81
C TRP A 336 -2.92 -15.18 -7.60
N VAL A 337 -2.60 -14.68 -6.40
CA VAL A 337 -2.89 -15.37 -5.13
C VAL A 337 -3.91 -14.57 -4.30
N PRO A 338 -5.19 -14.55 -4.70
CA PRO A 338 -6.24 -13.86 -3.94
C PRO A 338 -6.85 -14.73 -2.84
N GLY A 339 -6.46 -16.01 -2.73
CA GLY A 339 -7.13 -16.99 -1.87
C GLY A 339 -6.83 -16.85 -0.38
N HIS A 340 -5.59 -16.46 -0.04
CA HIS A 340 -5.10 -16.42 1.33
C HIS A 340 -3.81 -15.58 1.44
N PHE A 341 -3.39 -15.31 2.67
CA PHE A 341 -2.13 -14.64 3.00
C PHE A 341 -1.55 -15.17 4.31
N PRO A 342 -0.23 -15.11 4.54
CA PRO A 342 0.38 -15.66 5.73
C PRO A 342 0.14 -14.77 6.96
N SER A 343 0.37 -15.32 8.15
CA SER A 343 0.13 -14.65 9.44
C SER A 343 1.29 -13.78 9.94
N ASP A 344 2.26 -13.47 9.08
CA ASP A 344 3.40 -12.62 9.40
C ASP A 344 2.97 -11.27 10.00
N GLU A 345 3.41 -10.99 11.23
CA GLU A 345 2.97 -9.81 11.99
C GLU A 345 3.28 -8.48 11.32
N PHE A 346 4.30 -8.42 10.47
CA PHE A 346 4.64 -7.20 9.73
C PHE A 346 3.69 -6.92 8.55
N SER A 347 2.80 -7.85 8.19
CA SER A 347 1.90 -7.76 7.03
C SER A 347 0.42 -7.61 7.47
N LEU A 348 -0.52 -8.16 6.71
CA LEU A 348 -1.96 -7.87 6.80
C LEU A 348 -2.66 -8.44 8.05
N ALA A 349 -2.09 -9.44 8.72
CA ALA A 349 -2.71 -10.09 9.88
C ALA A 349 -3.01 -9.09 11.00
N GLU A 350 -4.25 -9.06 11.50
CA GLU A 350 -4.70 -8.13 12.55
C GLU A 350 -4.25 -6.67 12.30
N PHE A 351 -4.33 -6.20 11.04
CA PHE A 351 -3.62 -5.00 10.58
C PHE A 351 -3.75 -3.79 11.50
N ASP A 352 -4.98 -3.47 11.95
CA ASP A 352 -5.29 -2.37 12.85
C ASP A 352 -5.69 -2.83 14.26
N GLY A 353 -5.33 -4.06 14.64
CA GLY A 353 -5.69 -4.70 15.90
C GLY A 353 -7.05 -5.40 15.89
N THR A 354 -7.69 -5.45 14.73
CA THR A 354 -8.90 -6.22 14.44
C THR A 354 -8.65 -7.16 13.26
N HIS A 355 -9.53 -8.14 13.06
CA HIS A 355 -9.58 -8.94 11.84
C HIS A 355 -10.05 -8.07 10.66
N LEU A 356 -9.10 -7.33 10.08
CA LEU A 356 -9.37 -6.28 9.09
C LEU A 356 -9.46 -6.89 7.69
N TYR A 357 -8.38 -7.54 7.26
CA TYR A 357 -8.28 -8.18 5.95
C TYR A 357 -8.80 -9.61 5.98
N GLU A 358 -8.55 -10.34 7.07
CA GLU A 358 -9.05 -11.68 7.31
C GLU A 358 -10.48 -11.68 7.88
N HIS A 359 -11.19 -12.80 7.70
CA HIS A 359 -12.47 -13.00 8.38
C HIS A 359 -12.27 -13.27 9.87
N SER A 360 -13.14 -12.71 10.73
CA SER A 360 -12.99 -12.80 12.19
C SER A 360 -13.34 -14.16 12.77
N ASP A 361 -14.23 -14.92 12.12
CA ASP A 361 -14.49 -16.31 12.49
C ASP A 361 -13.41 -17.22 11.88
N PRO A 362 -12.57 -17.91 12.69
CA PRO A 362 -11.50 -18.75 12.18
C PRO A 362 -11.98 -19.95 11.36
N ARG A 363 -13.25 -20.35 11.48
CA ARG A 363 -13.86 -21.39 10.64
C ARG A 363 -14.02 -20.95 9.19
N GLU A 364 -13.97 -19.65 8.94
CA GLU A 364 -14.05 -19.04 7.61
C GLU A 364 -12.76 -18.29 7.25
N GLY A 365 -12.02 -17.79 8.24
CA GLY A 365 -10.86 -16.92 8.11
C GLY A 365 -9.50 -17.62 8.15
N TYR A 366 -9.44 -18.95 8.27
CA TYR A 366 -8.18 -19.68 8.42
C TYR A 366 -8.14 -21.01 7.64
N HIS A 367 -7.06 -21.24 6.89
CA HIS A 367 -6.75 -22.54 6.30
C HIS A 367 -5.91 -23.37 7.26
N GLN A 368 -6.49 -24.45 7.80
CA GLN A 368 -5.85 -25.29 8.82
C GLN A 368 -4.58 -26.00 8.32
N ASP A 369 -4.63 -26.59 7.13
CA ASP A 369 -3.49 -27.35 6.58
C ASP A 369 -2.34 -26.45 6.12
N TRP A 370 -2.62 -25.18 5.76
CA TRP A 370 -1.63 -24.25 5.23
C TRP A 370 -1.10 -23.25 6.26
N ASN A 371 -1.77 -23.15 7.40
CA ASN A 371 -1.50 -22.16 8.44
C ASN A 371 -1.51 -20.71 7.93
N THR A 372 -2.52 -20.36 7.13
CA THR A 372 -2.68 -19.04 6.53
C THR A 372 -4.07 -18.46 6.77
N LEU A 373 -4.18 -17.14 6.68
CA LEU A 373 -5.42 -16.39 6.85
C LEU A 373 -6.15 -16.25 5.50
N ILE A 374 -7.48 -16.22 5.55
CA ILE A 374 -8.35 -16.10 4.38
C ILE A 374 -8.94 -14.70 4.36
N TYR A 375 -8.86 -14.03 3.21
CA TYR A 375 -9.43 -12.71 3.02
C TYR A 375 -10.94 -12.71 3.28
N ASN A 376 -11.43 -11.67 3.94
CA ASN A 376 -12.86 -11.42 4.13
C ASN A 376 -13.46 -10.85 2.84
N TYR A 377 -13.80 -11.72 1.88
CA TYR A 377 -14.36 -11.32 0.59
C TYR A 377 -15.68 -10.54 0.69
N GLY A 378 -16.44 -10.73 1.79
CA GLY A 378 -17.68 -10.01 2.06
C GLY A 378 -17.45 -8.55 2.47
N ARG A 379 -16.22 -8.20 2.87
CA ARG A 379 -15.85 -6.82 3.22
C ARG A 379 -15.45 -6.06 1.97
N ARG A 380 -16.17 -4.97 1.69
CA ARG A 380 -16.09 -4.21 0.44
C ARG A 380 -14.68 -3.70 0.17
N GLU A 381 -13.98 -3.18 1.17
CA GLU A 381 -12.63 -2.63 1.03
C GLU A 381 -11.59 -3.73 0.78
N VAL A 382 -11.78 -4.93 1.33
CA VAL A 382 -10.92 -6.10 1.10
C VAL A 382 -11.13 -6.64 -0.32
N SER A 383 -12.38 -6.79 -0.75
CA SER A 383 -12.71 -7.12 -2.13
C SER A 383 -12.14 -6.08 -3.10
N ASN A 384 -12.25 -4.79 -2.76
CA ASN A 384 -11.70 -3.71 -3.57
C ASN A 384 -10.16 -3.75 -3.65
N TYR A 385 -9.47 -4.05 -2.55
CA TYR A 385 -8.02 -4.26 -2.51
C TYR A 385 -7.60 -5.34 -3.51
N LEU A 386 -8.28 -6.48 -3.51
CA LEU A 386 -7.94 -7.60 -4.40
C LEU A 386 -8.30 -7.32 -5.87
N VAL A 387 -9.51 -6.81 -6.16
CA VAL A 387 -9.90 -6.43 -7.53
C VAL A 387 -8.94 -5.38 -8.11
N GLY A 388 -8.60 -4.38 -7.30
CA GLY A 388 -7.63 -3.35 -7.66
C GLY A 388 -6.24 -3.94 -7.93
N ASN A 389 -5.85 -5.00 -7.23
CA ASN A 389 -4.57 -5.68 -7.43
C ASN A 389 -4.51 -6.44 -8.76
N ALA A 390 -5.59 -7.14 -9.14
CA ALA A 390 -5.68 -7.79 -10.44
C ALA A 390 -5.52 -6.77 -11.58
N LEU A 391 -6.24 -5.64 -11.50
CA LEU A 391 -6.12 -4.55 -12.48
C LEU A 391 -4.75 -3.88 -12.45
N TYR A 392 -4.10 -3.76 -11.28
CA TYR A 392 -2.75 -3.20 -11.17
C TYR A 392 -1.73 -3.97 -11.99
N TRP A 393 -1.68 -5.30 -11.88
CA TRP A 393 -0.75 -6.12 -12.64
C TRP A 393 -0.97 -6.01 -14.15
N MET A 394 -2.23 -6.06 -14.58
CA MET A 394 -2.59 -5.94 -16.00
C MET A 394 -2.31 -4.54 -16.55
N GLU A 395 -2.71 -3.48 -15.84
CA GLU A 395 -2.61 -2.11 -16.33
C GLU A 395 -1.21 -1.50 -16.18
N ARG A 396 -0.41 -1.89 -15.18
CA ARG A 396 0.88 -1.25 -14.86
C ARG A 396 2.10 -2.05 -15.31
N PHE A 397 1.95 -3.36 -15.40
CA PHE A 397 3.00 -4.24 -15.91
C PHE A 397 2.64 -4.85 -17.27
N GLY A 398 1.38 -4.75 -17.71
CA GLY A 398 0.98 -5.32 -18.98
C GLY A 398 0.87 -6.84 -18.93
N ILE A 399 0.55 -7.43 -17.78
CA ILE A 399 0.25 -8.87 -17.69
C ILE A 399 -0.96 -9.20 -18.57
N ASP A 400 -0.85 -10.27 -19.37
CA ASP A 400 -1.83 -10.64 -20.39
C ASP A 400 -2.93 -11.56 -19.86
N ALA A 401 -2.66 -12.33 -18.82
CA ALA A 401 -3.67 -13.14 -18.14
C ALA A 401 -3.31 -13.35 -16.66
N LEU A 402 -4.31 -13.65 -15.85
CA LEU A 402 -4.11 -14.14 -14.48
C LEU A 402 -4.57 -15.59 -14.38
N ARG A 403 -3.79 -16.41 -13.70
CA ARG A 403 -4.21 -17.74 -13.23
C ARG A 403 -4.45 -17.66 -11.72
N VAL A 404 -5.55 -18.25 -11.27
CA VAL A 404 -5.81 -18.48 -9.84
C VAL A 404 -5.65 -19.96 -9.54
N ASP A 405 -4.75 -20.28 -8.61
CA ASP A 405 -4.53 -21.62 -8.09
C ASP A 405 -5.53 -21.97 -6.98
N ALA A 406 -5.85 -23.27 -6.83
CA ALA A 406 -6.65 -23.81 -5.75
C ALA A 406 -7.98 -23.06 -5.54
N VAL A 407 -8.74 -22.78 -6.60
CA VAL A 407 -10.00 -22.02 -6.50
C VAL A 407 -11.00 -22.68 -5.55
N ALA A 408 -10.98 -24.01 -5.45
CA ALA A 408 -11.77 -24.77 -4.48
C ALA A 408 -11.58 -24.29 -3.03
N SER A 409 -10.37 -23.83 -2.68
CA SER A 409 -10.06 -23.27 -1.34
C SER A 409 -10.84 -22.00 -1.02
N MET A 410 -11.24 -21.26 -2.06
CA MET A 410 -12.00 -20.02 -1.92
C MET A 410 -13.51 -20.29 -1.92
N ILE A 411 -13.99 -21.11 -2.86
CA ILE A 411 -15.43 -21.25 -3.15
C ILE A 411 -16.14 -22.27 -2.25
N TYR A 412 -15.42 -23.01 -1.41
CA TYR A 412 -15.99 -23.96 -0.46
C TYR A 412 -15.65 -23.62 1.00
N ARG A 413 -16.69 -23.46 1.82
CA ARG A 413 -16.60 -23.19 3.27
C ARG A 413 -16.08 -24.40 4.05
N ASP A 414 -16.20 -25.62 3.50
CA ASP A 414 -15.71 -26.86 4.10
C ASP A 414 -14.34 -27.32 3.58
N TYR A 415 -13.67 -26.52 2.74
CA TYR A 415 -12.36 -26.89 2.17
C TYR A 415 -11.35 -27.24 3.26
N SER A 416 -10.83 -28.47 3.24
CA SER A 416 -9.85 -28.97 4.22
C SER A 416 -10.35 -28.87 5.68
N ARG A 417 -11.68 -28.95 5.91
CA ARG A 417 -12.29 -28.91 7.24
C ARG A 417 -13.11 -30.15 7.52
N LYS A 418 -13.12 -30.62 8.78
CA LYS A 418 -13.95 -31.76 9.20
C LYS A 418 -15.38 -31.31 9.49
N GLU A 419 -16.28 -32.28 9.59
CA GLU A 419 -17.63 -32.04 10.07
C GLU A 419 -17.61 -31.36 11.46
N GLY A 420 -18.37 -30.28 11.61
CA GLY A 420 -18.41 -29.46 12.83
C GLY A 420 -17.35 -28.35 12.92
N GLU A 421 -16.38 -28.31 12.00
CA GLU A 421 -15.32 -27.30 11.96
C GLU A 421 -15.58 -26.17 10.93
N TRP A 422 -16.73 -26.16 10.27
CA TRP A 422 -17.17 -25.14 9.31
C TRP A 422 -18.65 -24.78 9.50
N ILE A 423 -19.09 -23.68 8.87
CA ILE A 423 -20.47 -23.16 8.96
C ILE A 423 -21.07 -23.07 7.54
N PRO A 424 -22.30 -23.54 7.32
CA PRO A 424 -22.97 -23.38 6.02
C PRO A 424 -23.30 -21.92 5.70
N ASN A 425 -23.50 -21.65 4.41
CA ASN A 425 -24.02 -20.37 3.94
C ASN A 425 -25.48 -20.16 4.35
N GLU A 426 -26.03 -18.97 4.05
CA GLU A 426 -27.41 -18.60 4.42
C GLU A 426 -28.50 -19.53 3.85
N PHE A 427 -28.18 -20.33 2.81
CA PHE A 427 -29.07 -21.32 2.21
C PHE A 427 -28.84 -22.76 2.69
N GLY A 428 -27.92 -22.96 3.65
CA GLY A 428 -27.58 -24.28 4.19
C GLY A 428 -26.54 -25.06 3.36
N GLY A 429 -25.98 -24.46 2.30
CA GLY A 429 -24.97 -25.07 1.44
C GLY A 429 -23.53 -24.84 1.91
N ARG A 430 -22.59 -25.51 1.25
CA ARG A 430 -21.14 -25.38 1.52
C ARG A 430 -20.44 -24.31 0.71
N GLU A 431 -21.14 -23.72 -0.24
CA GLU A 431 -20.60 -22.72 -1.16
C GLU A 431 -20.28 -21.42 -0.41
N ASN A 432 -19.10 -20.88 -0.64
CA ASN A 432 -18.71 -19.54 -0.19
C ASN A 432 -19.23 -18.51 -1.21
N LEU A 433 -20.38 -17.91 -0.90
CA LEU A 433 -21.09 -17.00 -1.80
C LEU A 433 -20.32 -15.70 -1.99
N GLU A 434 -19.66 -15.22 -0.95
CA GLU A 434 -18.85 -14.01 -0.94
C GLU A 434 -17.62 -14.16 -1.83
N ALA A 435 -16.90 -15.28 -1.71
CA ALA A 435 -15.78 -15.59 -2.60
C ALA A 435 -16.24 -15.77 -4.05
N SER A 436 -17.37 -16.44 -4.26
CA SER A 436 -17.95 -16.62 -5.60
C SER A 436 -18.32 -15.27 -6.23
N GLU A 437 -18.94 -14.36 -5.47
CA GLU A 437 -19.26 -13.02 -5.96
C GLU A 437 -18.02 -12.18 -6.22
N PHE A 438 -17.01 -12.26 -5.35
CA PHE A 438 -15.71 -11.62 -5.57
C PHE A 438 -15.06 -12.07 -6.88
N LEU A 439 -15.01 -13.37 -7.16
CA LEU A 439 -14.45 -13.90 -8.41
C LEU A 439 -15.28 -13.46 -9.63
N ARG A 440 -16.61 -13.47 -9.54
CA ARG A 440 -17.50 -12.94 -10.60
C ARG A 440 -17.24 -11.46 -10.87
N ASN A 441 -17.15 -10.66 -9.83
CA ASN A 441 -16.89 -9.22 -9.95
C ASN A 441 -15.51 -8.95 -10.54
N THR A 442 -14.47 -9.62 -10.04
CA THR A 442 -13.10 -9.51 -10.57
C THR A 442 -13.05 -9.84 -12.06
N ASN A 443 -13.65 -10.96 -12.46
CA ASN A 443 -13.70 -11.36 -13.87
C ASN A 443 -14.46 -10.36 -14.74
N ARG A 444 -15.56 -9.78 -14.24
CA ARG A 444 -16.31 -8.72 -14.95
C ARG A 444 -15.46 -7.47 -15.11
N SER A 445 -14.86 -6.97 -14.04
CA SER A 445 -14.00 -5.78 -14.06
C SER A 445 -12.82 -5.95 -15.02
N ILE A 446 -12.15 -7.10 -15.02
CA ILE A 446 -11.07 -7.39 -15.98
C ILE A 446 -11.61 -7.34 -17.42
N GLY A 447 -12.75 -7.99 -17.70
CA GLY A 447 -13.32 -8.02 -19.05
C GLY A 447 -13.73 -6.64 -19.58
N GLU A 448 -14.14 -5.74 -18.70
CA GLU A 448 -14.53 -4.36 -19.04
C GLU A 448 -13.32 -3.42 -19.15
N GLN A 449 -12.33 -3.55 -18.26
CA GLN A 449 -11.22 -2.60 -18.14
C GLN A 449 -9.99 -2.99 -18.95
N VAL A 450 -9.79 -4.29 -19.22
CA VAL A 450 -8.62 -4.82 -19.93
C VAL A 450 -9.07 -5.81 -21.01
N PRO A 451 -9.58 -5.32 -22.16
CA PRO A 451 -10.02 -6.17 -23.25
C PRO A 451 -8.92 -7.12 -23.74
N GLY A 452 -9.27 -8.39 -23.93
CA GLY A 452 -8.33 -9.44 -24.36
C GLY A 452 -7.53 -10.10 -23.24
N ALA A 453 -7.67 -9.65 -21.99
CA ALA A 453 -7.01 -10.31 -20.87
C ALA A 453 -7.60 -11.70 -20.56
N GLY A 454 -6.73 -12.69 -20.44
CA GLY A 454 -7.08 -14.06 -20.04
C GLY A 454 -7.38 -14.16 -18.54
N ARG A 455 -8.26 -15.09 -18.19
CA ARG A 455 -8.60 -15.46 -16.80
C ARG A 455 -8.63 -16.98 -16.74
N MET A 456 -7.71 -17.56 -15.98
CA MET A 456 -7.50 -19.02 -15.87
C MET A 456 -7.71 -19.45 -14.42
N ALA A 457 -8.24 -20.66 -14.24
CA ALA A 457 -8.55 -21.21 -12.92
C ALA A 457 -8.14 -22.67 -12.86
N GLU A 458 -7.44 -23.04 -11.78
CA GLU A 458 -7.31 -24.43 -11.34
C GLU A 458 -8.39 -24.69 -10.29
N GLU A 459 -9.23 -25.69 -10.55
CA GLU A 459 -10.38 -26.05 -9.71
C GLU A 459 -10.48 -27.58 -9.68
N ALA A 460 -10.28 -28.17 -8.50
CA ALA A 460 -10.19 -29.61 -8.30
C ALA A 460 -11.07 -30.05 -7.12
N THR A 461 -12.38 -30.11 -7.37
CA THR A 461 -13.42 -30.49 -6.39
C THR A 461 -13.66 -31.97 -6.17
#